data_AF-A0A7J7J9Z6-F1
#
_entry.id   AF-A0A7J7J9Z6-F1
#
_cell.length_a   1.000
_cell.length_b   1.000
_cell.length_c   1.000
_cell.angle_alpha   90.00
_cell.angle_beta   90.00
_cell.angle_gamma   90.00
#
_symmetry.space_group_name_H-M   'P 1'
#
loop_
_entity.id
_entity.type
_entity.pdbx_description
1 polymer ?
#
loop_
_entity_poly.entity_id
_entity_poly.type
_entity_poly.pdbx_seq_one_letter_code
_entity_poly.pdbx_strand_id
1 'polypeptide(L)'
;MFARHYYALLPSFVIGSLFMVLCHQLFIVSQGKPCPDISTAQDAYGQPWKLALATSVIELLLSQEVISSKTVGAGLPLSDGAVLESRGLMFLGLHIILYTIALVVVRWYALLTRGMLTLLGTVMRYLFHRIFTHHTIPTIGSMVWWMLLTLGIYSSWNYCGSVGLLVTFILIVADIVASMVTFARDDRRHTMWYLQHTLLLLTLAMFILSLPEFITWIKNYRFIKTLDLDPSRYPSIVIATSLMLVRFSTDYENWYLSYANSFSPVVLAVAAILYGTVNIWRLTVLIPTVFVWVASVQSLGILLHRQKHSDTIYKQKSEDLISKNLARNHNSLSSGIKVD
;
A
#
# COMPACT_ATOMS: atom_id res chain seq x y z
N MET A 1 10.49 16.71 -29.25
CA MET A 1 10.94 17.76 -28.29
C MET A 1 10.23 17.66 -26.94
N PHE A 2 8.90 17.46 -26.92
CA PHE A 2 8.09 17.32 -25.69
C PHE A 2 8.58 16.18 -24.77
N ALA A 3 8.72 14.96 -25.30
CA ALA A 3 9.15 13.80 -24.50
C ALA A 3 10.46 14.04 -23.73
N ARG A 4 11.45 14.71 -24.34
CA ARG A 4 12.77 14.96 -23.72
C ARG A 4 12.72 15.88 -22.49
N HIS A 5 11.76 16.80 -22.42
CA HIS A 5 11.70 17.77 -21.31
C HIS A 5 10.73 17.35 -20.22
N TYR A 6 9.65 16.66 -20.59
CA TYR A 6 8.55 16.35 -19.68
C TYR A 6 8.55 14.92 -19.14
N TYR A 7 9.38 14.00 -19.69
CA TYR A 7 9.42 12.61 -19.20
C TYR A 7 9.85 12.50 -17.73
N ALA A 8 10.73 13.40 -17.28
CA ALA A 8 11.21 13.41 -15.88
C ALA A 8 10.09 13.76 -14.89
N LEU A 9 9.04 14.46 -15.34
CA LEU A 9 7.90 14.83 -14.50
C LEU A 9 6.91 13.68 -14.34
N LEU A 10 6.85 12.78 -15.33
CA LEU A 10 5.83 11.73 -15.45
C LEU A 10 5.72 10.78 -14.23
N PRO A 11 6.82 10.34 -13.57
CA PRO A 11 6.74 9.43 -12.43
C PRO A 11 5.86 9.96 -11.29
N SER A 12 5.91 11.26 -11.02
CA SER A 12 5.08 11.89 -9.97
C SER A 12 3.58 11.72 -10.22
N PHE A 13 3.14 11.91 -11.47
CA PHE A 13 1.75 11.74 -11.87
C PHE A 13 1.32 10.27 -11.88
N VAL A 14 2.23 9.36 -12.27
CA VAL A 14 1.98 7.91 -12.21
C VAL A 14 1.76 7.46 -10.77
N ILE A 15 2.62 7.90 -9.84
CA ILE A 15 2.52 7.58 -8.41
C ILE A 15 1.28 8.24 -7.79
N GLY A 16 0.99 9.50 -8.10
CA GLY A 16 -0.22 10.17 -7.66
C GLY A 16 -1.50 9.47 -8.14
N SER A 17 -1.51 8.96 -9.37
CA SER A 17 -2.62 8.15 -9.90
C SER A 17 -2.78 6.83 -9.13
N LEU A 18 -1.68 6.12 -8.83
CA LEU A 18 -1.71 4.91 -8.01
C LEU A 18 -2.22 5.16 -6.59
N PHE A 19 -1.86 6.30 -5.98
CA PHE A 19 -2.39 6.70 -4.67
C PHE A 19 -3.90 6.98 -4.72
N MET A 20 -4.40 7.60 -5.79
CA MET A 20 -5.84 7.81 -5.98
C MET A 20 -6.61 6.50 -6.14
N VAL A 21 -6.05 5.54 -6.90
CA VAL A 21 -6.60 4.18 -7.00
C VAL A 21 -6.63 3.50 -5.63
N LEU A 22 -5.52 3.57 -4.88
CA LEU A 22 -5.42 2.98 -3.56
C LEU A 22 -6.42 3.59 -2.57
N CYS A 23 -6.58 4.92 -2.58
CA CYS A 23 -7.60 5.63 -1.80
C CYS A 23 -8.99 5.03 -2.05
N HIS A 24 -9.37 4.89 -3.33
CA HIS A 24 -10.68 4.38 -3.69
C HIS A 24 -10.86 2.92 -3.29
N GLN A 25 -9.85 2.08 -3.50
CA GLN A 25 -9.88 0.68 -3.06
C GLN A 25 -10.04 0.57 -1.54
N LEU A 26 -9.27 1.33 -0.76
CA LEU A 26 -9.40 1.39 0.70
C LEU A 26 -10.80 1.90 1.13
N PHE A 27 -11.33 2.90 0.42
CA PHE A 27 -12.68 3.43 0.67
C PHE A 27 -13.77 2.40 0.39
N ILE A 28 -13.69 1.64 -0.70
CA ILE A 28 -14.71 0.62 -1.00
C ILE A 28 -14.61 -0.56 -0.01
N VAL A 29 -13.39 -0.97 0.33
CA VAL A 29 -13.15 -1.98 1.38
C VAL A 29 -13.66 -1.49 2.74
N SER A 30 -13.59 -0.18 3.02
CA SER A 30 -14.20 0.44 4.21
C SER A 30 -15.70 0.21 4.31
N GLN A 31 -16.38 0.04 3.18
CA GLN A 31 -17.83 -0.14 3.14
C GLN A 31 -18.24 -1.62 3.19
N GLY A 32 -17.29 -2.54 3.39
CA GLY A 32 -17.54 -3.98 3.34
C GLY A 32 -17.87 -4.49 1.93
N LYS A 33 -17.60 -3.70 0.89
CA LYS A 33 -17.84 -4.06 -0.51
C LYS A 33 -16.58 -4.73 -1.11
N PRO A 34 -16.74 -5.58 -2.14
CA PRO A 34 -15.60 -6.18 -2.83
C PRO A 34 -14.70 -5.09 -3.44
N CYS A 35 -13.39 -5.27 -3.32
CA CYS A 35 -12.41 -4.30 -3.79
C CYS A 35 -12.44 -4.26 -5.33
N PRO A 36 -12.59 -3.06 -5.93
CA PRO A 36 -12.58 -2.93 -7.38
C PRO A 36 -11.18 -3.15 -7.94
N ASP A 37 -11.13 -3.56 -9.21
CA ASP A 37 -9.88 -3.62 -9.95
C ASP A 37 -9.31 -2.22 -10.22
N ILE A 38 -8.03 -2.17 -10.57
CA ILE A 38 -7.31 -0.90 -10.78
C ILE A 38 -7.99 -0.06 -11.87
N SER A 39 -8.47 -0.67 -12.95
CA SER A 39 -9.20 0.02 -14.03
C SER A 39 -10.47 0.69 -13.51
N THR A 40 -11.37 -0.06 -12.86
CA THR A 40 -12.64 0.48 -12.36
C THR A 40 -12.41 1.53 -11.28
N ALA A 41 -11.44 1.31 -10.39
CA ALA A 41 -11.06 2.28 -9.37
C ALA A 41 -10.54 3.59 -9.98
N GLN A 42 -9.76 3.48 -11.06
CA GLN A 42 -9.23 4.62 -11.79
C GLN A 42 -10.33 5.40 -12.53
N ASP A 43 -11.30 4.71 -13.14
CA ASP A 43 -12.46 5.37 -13.78
C ASP A 43 -13.33 6.13 -12.77
N ALA A 44 -13.53 5.58 -11.58
CA ALA A 44 -14.34 6.18 -10.53
C ALA A 44 -13.65 7.38 -9.84
N TYR A 45 -12.35 7.26 -9.55
CA TYR A 45 -11.66 8.20 -8.66
C TYR A 45 -10.42 8.87 -9.25
N GLY A 46 -9.77 8.24 -10.24
CA GLY A 46 -8.58 8.74 -10.94
C GLY A 46 -8.90 9.75 -12.04
N GLN A 47 -9.90 10.60 -11.86
CA GLN A 47 -10.29 11.58 -12.88
C GLN A 47 -9.33 12.79 -12.87
N PRO A 48 -8.82 13.24 -14.03
CA PRO A 48 -7.77 14.27 -14.12
C PRO A 48 -8.17 15.57 -13.44
N TRP A 49 -9.42 15.99 -13.58
CA TRP A 49 -9.88 17.25 -13.01
C TRP A 49 -9.88 17.26 -11.49
N LYS A 50 -10.07 16.11 -10.81
CA LYS A 50 -10.07 16.08 -9.33
C LYS A 50 -8.69 16.42 -8.78
N LEU A 51 -7.68 15.75 -9.30
CA LEU A 51 -6.32 15.89 -8.80
C LEU A 51 -5.65 17.16 -9.36
N ALA A 52 -5.82 17.46 -10.64
CA ALA A 52 -5.25 18.66 -11.25
C ALA A 52 -5.86 19.95 -10.69
N LEU A 53 -7.17 19.97 -10.40
CA LEU A 53 -7.79 21.11 -9.73
C LEU A 53 -7.26 21.26 -8.31
N ALA A 54 -7.18 20.16 -7.54
CA ALA A 54 -6.66 20.19 -6.17
C ALA A 54 -5.21 20.70 -6.13
N THR A 55 -4.34 20.23 -7.02
CA THR A 55 -2.95 20.69 -7.09
C THR A 55 -2.89 22.17 -7.48
N SER A 56 -3.67 22.61 -8.47
CA SER A 56 -3.68 24.00 -8.91
C SER A 56 -4.18 24.96 -7.82
N VAL A 57 -5.24 24.57 -7.10
CA VAL A 57 -5.78 25.37 -5.99
C VAL A 57 -4.77 25.46 -4.85
N ILE A 58 -4.11 24.36 -4.49
CA ILE A 58 -3.12 24.36 -3.42
C ILE A 58 -1.87 25.14 -3.82
N GLU A 59 -1.44 25.04 -5.08
CA GLU A 59 -0.33 25.84 -5.61
C GLU A 59 -0.65 27.33 -5.56
N LEU A 60 -1.88 27.74 -5.92
CA LEU A 60 -2.35 29.12 -5.79
C LEU A 60 -2.40 29.59 -4.33
N LEU A 61 -2.77 28.71 -3.39
CA LEU A 61 -2.74 29.02 -1.97
C LEU A 61 -1.30 29.18 -1.45
N LEU A 62 -0.38 28.33 -1.91
CA LEU A 62 1.03 28.37 -1.53
C LEU A 62 1.78 29.56 -2.15
N SER A 63 1.33 30.08 -3.30
CA SER A 63 1.94 31.24 -3.95
C SER A 63 1.63 32.58 -3.27
N GLN A 64 0.67 32.62 -2.35
CA GLN A 64 0.41 33.79 -1.50
C GLN A 64 1.64 34.11 -0.64
N GLU A 65 2.17 35.33 -0.73
CA GLU A 65 3.42 35.75 -0.06
C GLU A 65 3.40 35.52 1.46
N VAL A 66 2.24 35.69 2.09
CA VAL A 66 2.04 35.46 3.54
C VAL A 66 2.19 33.98 3.91
N ILE A 67 1.76 33.08 3.02
CA ILE A 67 1.83 31.64 3.24
C ILE A 67 3.23 31.15 2.88
N SER A 68 3.79 31.61 1.77
CA SER A 68 5.15 31.28 1.31
C SER A 68 6.21 31.64 2.36
N SER A 69 6.13 32.83 2.97
CA SER A 69 7.08 33.23 4.03
C SER A 69 6.98 32.34 5.28
N LYS A 70 5.77 31.93 5.66
CA LYS A 70 5.55 31.00 6.80
C LYS A 70 5.97 29.57 6.48
N THR A 71 5.73 29.08 5.26
CA THR A 71 6.11 27.71 4.86
C THR A 71 7.61 27.57 4.75
N VAL A 72 8.29 28.57 4.17
CA VAL A 72 9.76 28.63 4.15
C VAL A 72 10.31 28.73 5.57
N GLY A 73 9.69 29.54 6.44
CA GLY A 73 10.05 29.60 7.87
C GLY A 73 9.84 28.29 8.63
N ALA A 74 8.88 27.46 8.20
CA ALA A 74 8.64 26.13 8.75
C ALA A 74 9.56 25.03 8.15
N GLY A 75 10.47 25.39 7.24
CA GLY A 75 11.39 24.46 6.59
C GLY A 75 10.76 23.62 5.48
N LEU A 76 9.56 23.96 5.00
CA LEU A 76 8.96 23.32 3.85
C LEU A 76 9.69 23.76 2.56
N PRO A 77 10.01 22.83 1.64
CA PRO A 77 10.63 23.19 0.38
C PRO A 77 9.67 23.98 -0.52
N LEU A 78 10.23 24.79 -1.43
CA LEU A 78 9.43 25.39 -2.51
C LEU A 78 8.72 24.31 -3.33
N SER A 79 7.51 24.65 -3.80
CA SER A 79 6.76 23.82 -4.74
C SER A 79 7.55 23.68 -6.05
N ASP A 80 7.51 22.49 -6.64
CA ASP A 80 8.23 22.23 -7.88
C ASP A 80 7.59 23.00 -9.06
N GLY A 81 6.33 23.43 -8.92
CA GLY A 81 5.64 24.29 -9.88
C GLY A 81 6.28 25.67 -10.05
N ALA A 82 6.70 26.32 -8.96
CA ALA A 82 7.45 27.58 -9.01
C ALA A 82 8.80 27.41 -9.75
N VAL A 83 9.45 26.23 -9.59
CA VAL A 83 10.68 25.89 -10.30
C VAL A 83 10.41 25.68 -11.79
N LEU A 84 9.30 25.04 -12.16
CA LEU A 84 8.89 24.86 -13.55
C LEU A 84 8.53 26.19 -14.24
N GLU A 85 7.87 27.09 -13.51
CA GLU A 85 7.52 28.43 -13.98
C GLU A 85 8.76 29.29 -14.22
N SER A 86 9.72 29.29 -13.30
CA SER A 86 11.00 30.00 -13.47
C SER A 86 11.81 29.52 -14.69
N ARG A 87 11.57 28.29 -15.16
CA ARG A 87 12.20 27.71 -16.36
C ARG A 87 11.40 27.93 -17.64
N GLY A 88 10.23 28.60 -17.56
CA GLY A 88 9.33 28.80 -18.69
C GLY A 88 8.73 27.49 -19.24
N LEU A 89 8.70 26.43 -18.43
CA LEU A 89 8.19 25.11 -18.83
C LEU A 89 6.73 24.89 -18.42
N MET A 90 6.16 25.80 -17.62
CA MET A 90 4.82 25.69 -17.10
C MET A 90 3.80 26.33 -18.05
N PHE A 91 2.79 25.56 -18.47
CA PHE A 91 1.63 26.06 -19.20
C PHE A 91 0.36 25.43 -18.63
N LEU A 92 -0.77 26.13 -18.74
CA LEU A 92 -2.03 25.78 -18.06
C LEU A 92 -2.49 24.32 -18.28
N GLY A 93 -2.28 23.78 -19.48
CA GLY A 93 -2.69 22.41 -19.84
C GLY A 93 -1.71 21.31 -19.43
N LEU A 94 -0.52 21.64 -18.92
CA LEU A 94 0.56 20.66 -18.71
C LEU A 94 0.15 19.57 -17.74
N HIS A 95 -0.41 19.94 -16.58
CA HIS A 95 -0.84 19.00 -15.54
C HIS A 95 -1.91 18.02 -16.06
N ILE A 96 -2.86 18.51 -16.86
CA ILE A 96 -3.93 17.68 -17.43
C ILE A 96 -3.34 16.69 -18.45
N ILE A 97 -2.45 17.15 -19.33
CA ILE A 97 -1.79 16.30 -20.33
C ILE A 97 -0.91 15.24 -19.64
N LEU A 98 -0.09 15.64 -18.66
CA LEU A 98 0.77 14.70 -17.95
C LEU A 98 -0.03 13.67 -17.16
N TYR A 99 -1.10 14.10 -16.48
CA TYR A 99 -1.95 13.18 -15.74
C TYR A 99 -2.71 12.22 -16.67
N THR A 100 -3.23 12.68 -17.82
CA THR A 100 -3.88 11.77 -18.78
C THR A 100 -2.90 10.75 -19.37
N ILE A 101 -1.66 11.13 -19.66
CA ILE A 101 -0.61 10.17 -20.04
C ILE A 101 -0.34 9.19 -18.90
N ALA A 102 -0.22 9.68 -17.66
CA ALA A 102 0.00 8.83 -16.49
C ALA A 102 -1.14 7.82 -16.28
N LEU A 103 -2.40 8.21 -16.52
CA LEU A 103 -3.55 7.31 -16.47
C LEU A 103 -3.43 6.17 -17.49
N VAL A 104 -3.02 6.48 -18.71
CA VAL A 104 -2.80 5.47 -19.76
C VAL A 104 -1.65 4.55 -19.36
N VAL A 105 -0.54 5.09 -18.86
CA VAL A 105 0.61 4.31 -18.39
C VAL A 105 0.22 3.36 -17.26
N VAL A 106 -0.51 3.84 -16.25
CA VAL A 106 -0.98 3.01 -15.13
C VAL A 106 -1.88 1.88 -15.62
N ARG A 107 -2.79 2.13 -16.56
CA ARG A 107 -3.65 1.08 -17.14
C ARG A 107 -2.87 0.02 -17.89
N TRP A 108 -1.97 0.42 -18.78
CA TRP A 108 -1.12 -0.50 -19.53
C TRP A 108 -0.28 -1.35 -18.61
N TYR A 109 0.27 -0.73 -17.58
CA TYR A 109 1.11 -1.38 -16.60
C TYR A 109 0.33 -2.34 -15.70
N ALA A 110 -0.88 -1.97 -15.27
CA ALA A 110 -1.79 -2.84 -14.55
C ALA A 110 -2.24 -4.05 -15.40
N LEU A 111 -2.53 -3.83 -16.69
CA LEU A 111 -2.86 -4.89 -17.64
C LEU A 111 -1.70 -5.88 -17.81
N LEU A 112 -0.49 -5.36 -18.06
CA LEU A 112 0.71 -6.17 -18.27
C LEU A 112 1.04 -7.01 -17.04
N THR A 113 1.06 -6.39 -15.85
CA THR A 113 1.35 -7.10 -14.59
C THR A 113 0.28 -8.12 -14.26
N ARG A 114 -1.01 -7.82 -14.49
CA ARG A 114 -2.10 -8.81 -14.36
C ARG A 114 -1.88 -9.99 -15.30
N GLY A 115 -1.59 -9.73 -16.57
CA GLY A 115 -1.29 -10.77 -17.57
C GLY A 115 -0.13 -11.67 -17.12
N MET A 116 0.99 -11.07 -16.68
CA MET A 116 2.15 -11.81 -16.20
C MET A 116 1.85 -12.65 -14.95
N LEU A 117 1.12 -12.09 -13.98
CA LEU A 117 0.71 -12.83 -12.77
C LEU A 117 -0.22 -13.99 -13.10
N THR A 118 -1.17 -13.80 -14.03
CA THR A 118 -2.08 -14.89 -14.46
C THR A 118 -1.35 -15.99 -15.22
N LEU A 119 -0.40 -15.62 -16.09
CA LEU A 119 0.45 -16.58 -16.79
C LEU A 119 1.29 -17.37 -15.78
N LEU A 120 1.96 -16.68 -14.85
CA LEU A 120 2.78 -17.29 -13.82
C LEU A 120 1.97 -18.21 -12.90
N GLY A 121 0.78 -17.79 -12.49
CA GLY A 121 -0.16 -18.60 -11.71
C GLY A 121 -0.64 -19.85 -12.46
N THR A 122 -0.91 -19.73 -13.76
CA THR A 122 -1.32 -20.86 -14.61
C THR A 122 -0.19 -21.85 -14.82
N VAL A 123 1.02 -21.35 -15.12
CA VAL A 123 2.24 -22.17 -15.24
C VAL A 123 2.52 -22.89 -13.92
N MET A 124 2.48 -22.18 -12.79
CA MET A 124 2.66 -22.79 -11.48
C MET A 124 1.60 -23.86 -11.22
N ARG A 125 0.32 -23.59 -11.48
CA ARG A 125 -0.76 -24.58 -11.31
C ARG A 125 -0.51 -25.83 -12.18
N TYR A 126 -0.10 -25.65 -13.43
CA TYR A 126 0.23 -26.75 -14.34
C TYR A 126 1.42 -27.58 -13.85
N LEU A 127 2.51 -26.92 -13.44
CA LEU A 127 3.69 -27.58 -12.89
C LEU A 127 3.36 -28.33 -11.60
N PHE A 128 2.58 -27.72 -10.70
CA PHE A 128 2.15 -28.37 -9.46
C PHE A 128 1.28 -29.60 -9.73
N HIS A 129 0.32 -29.51 -10.65
CA HIS A 129 -0.51 -30.67 -11.00
C HIS A 129 0.32 -31.82 -11.60
N ARG A 130 1.38 -31.48 -12.36
CA ARG A 130 2.26 -32.48 -12.99
C ARG A 130 3.28 -33.09 -12.03
N ILE A 131 3.80 -32.32 -11.08
CA ILE A 131 4.90 -32.73 -10.19
C ILE A 131 4.37 -33.30 -8.87
N PHE A 132 3.33 -32.70 -8.30
CA PHE A 132 2.78 -33.07 -6.99
C PHE A 132 1.37 -33.62 -7.16
N THR A 133 1.28 -34.94 -7.32
CA THR A 133 0.02 -35.71 -7.37
C THR A 133 -0.72 -35.73 -6.02
N HIS A 134 -0.08 -35.28 -4.93
CA HIS A 134 -0.66 -35.22 -3.59
C HIS A 134 -1.00 -33.78 -3.14
N HIS A 135 -2.17 -33.66 -2.52
CA HIS A 135 -3.00 -32.47 -2.24
C HIS A 135 -2.42 -31.28 -1.46
N THR A 136 -1.12 -31.21 -1.16
CA THR A 136 -0.55 -30.13 -0.37
C THR A 136 0.15 -29.12 -1.26
N ILE A 137 -0.57 -28.07 -1.66
CA ILE A 137 0.00 -26.90 -2.32
C ILE A 137 1.01 -26.27 -1.36
N PRO A 138 2.29 -26.09 -1.73
CA PRO A 138 3.22 -25.36 -0.90
C PRO A 138 2.91 -23.88 -1.04
N THR A 139 1.99 -23.38 -0.22
CA THR A 139 2.16 -22.02 0.27
C THR A 139 3.58 -21.95 0.82
N ILE A 140 4.39 -20.98 0.36
CA ILE A 140 5.66 -20.64 1.02
C ILE A 140 5.35 -20.63 2.50
N GLY A 141 5.92 -21.59 3.24
CA GLY A 141 5.58 -21.75 4.64
C GLY A 141 5.77 -20.40 5.31
N SER A 142 4.82 -19.99 6.16
CA SER A 142 4.86 -18.68 6.83
C SER A 142 6.27 -18.38 7.36
N MET A 143 6.93 -19.39 7.95
CA MET A 143 8.32 -19.34 8.40
C MET A 143 9.35 -18.96 7.31
N VAL A 144 9.30 -19.57 6.12
CA VAL A 144 10.21 -19.27 5.01
C VAL A 144 9.99 -17.85 4.51
N TRP A 145 8.73 -17.41 4.45
CA TRP A 145 8.40 -16.04 4.06
C TRP A 145 9.01 -15.02 5.02
N TRP A 146 8.88 -15.26 6.34
CA TRP A 146 9.50 -14.43 7.38
C TRP A 146 11.03 -14.39 7.26
N MET A 147 11.68 -15.53 7.03
CA MET A 147 13.13 -15.62 6.84
C MET A 147 13.61 -14.81 5.63
N LEU A 148 12.90 -14.90 4.50
CA LEU A 148 13.28 -14.15 3.30
C LEU A 148 13.04 -12.64 3.48
N LEU A 149 12.01 -12.25 4.23
CA LEU A 149 11.76 -10.84 4.51
C LEU A 149 12.83 -10.24 5.43
N THR A 150 13.23 -10.95 6.49
CA THR A 150 14.34 -10.51 7.36
C THR A 150 15.66 -10.47 6.61
N LEU A 151 15.89 -11.40 5.67
CA LEU A 151 17.02 -11.35 4.75
C LEU A 151 16.96 -10.12 3.83
N GLY A 152 15.78 -9.73 3.36
CA GLY A 152 15.55 -8.50 2.58
C GLY A 152 15.87 -7.23 3.37
N ILE A 153 15.50 -7.18 4.64
CA ILE A 153 15.83 -6.06 5.55
C ILE A 153 17.34 -6.04 5.83
N TYR A 154 17.92 -7.19 6.16
CA TYR A 154 19.35 -7.32 6.41
C TYR A 154 20.19 -6.92 5.19
N SER A 155 19.78 -7.33 4.00
CA SER A 155 20.47 -6.98 2.76
C SER A 155 20.33 -5.49 2.40
N SER A 156 19.18 -4.86 2.68
CA SER A 156 19.01 -3.41 2.55
C SER A 156 20.00 -2.63 3.40
N TRP A 157 20.20 -3.09 4.64
CA TRP A 157 21.08 -2.42 5.59
C TRP A 157 22.56 -2.55 5.22
N ASN A 158 22.99 -3.77 4.85
CA ASN A 158 24.42 -4.07 4.64
C ASN A 158 24.92 -3.80 3.22
N TYR A 159 24.05 -3.86 2.21
CA TYR A 159 24.44 -3.74 0.80
C TYR A 159 23.80 -2.50 0.17
N CYS A 160 22.62 -2.67 -0.43
CA CYS A 160 21.90 -1.64 -1.19
C CYS A 160 20.39 -1.81 -0.96
N GLY A 161 19.68 -0.70 -0.76
CA GLY A 161 18.22 -0.68 -0.55
C GLY A 161 17.46 -1.32 -1.70
N SER A 162 17.94 -1.13 -2.92
CA SER A 162 17.36 -1.74 -4.12
C SER A 162 17.34 -3.27 -4.10
N VAL A 163 18.32 -3.92 -3.46
CA VAL A 163 18.34 -5.39 -3.31
C VAL A 163 17.21 -5.84 -2.40
N GLY A 164 16.99 -5.14 -1.28
CA GLY A 164 15.87 -5.45 -0.40
C GLY A 164 14.51 -5.13 -1.03
N LEU A 165 14.40 -4.08 -1.84
CA LEU A 165 13.20 -3.82 -2.65
C LEU A 165 12.93 -4.97 -3.63
N LEU A 166 13.96 -5.51 -4.27
CA LEU A 166 13.83 -6.65 -5.18
C LEU A 166 13.35 -7.90 -4.43
N VAL A 167 13.94 -8.22 -3.27
CA VAL A 167 13.50 -9.34 -2.43
C VAL A 167 12.04 -9.14 -2.01
N THR A 168 11.69 -7.94 -1.55
CA THR A 168 10.32 -7.59 -1.15
C THR A 168 9.34 -7.74 -2.31
N PHE A 169 9.72 -7.26 -3.50
CA PHE A 169 8.93 -7.42 -4.72
C PHE A 169 8.68 -8.89 -5.06
N ILE A 170 9.71 -9.73 -5.02
CA ILE A 170 9.60 -11.18 -5.25
C ILE A 170 8.65 -11.82 -4.24
N LEU A 171 8.73 -11.43 -2.96
CA LEU A 171 7.84 -11.95 -1.91
C LEU A 171 6.37 -11.57 -2.12
N ILE A 172 6.08 -10.34 -2.58
CA ILE A 172 4.72 -9.93 -2.92
C ILE A 172 4.21 -10.71 -4.13
N VAL A 173 5.02 -10.86 -5.19
CA VAL A 173 4.65 -11.65 -6.38
C VAL A 173 4.34 -13.09 -5.98
N ALA A 174 5.20 -13.71 -5.17
CA ALA A 174 5.01 -15.08 -4.72
C ALA A 174 3.73 -15.24 -3.90
N ASP A 175 3.40 -14.27 -3.04
CA ASP A 175 2.15 -14.27 -2.27
C ASP A 175 0.92 -14.17 -3.17
N ILE A 176 0.93 -13.23 -4.12
CA ILE A 176 -0.16 -13.04 -5.07
C ILE A 176 -0.37 -14.30 -5.91
N VAL A 177 0.72 -14.92 -6.38
CA VAL A 177 0.67 -16.17 -7.16
C VAL A 177 0.17 -17.34 -6.32
N ALA A 178 0.62 -17.46 -5.07
CA ALA A 178 0.11 -18.48 -4.14
C ALA A 178 -1.38 -18.28 -3.85
N SER A 179 -1.82 -17.03 -3.69
CA SER A 179 -3.24 -16.68 -3.59
C SER A 179 -3.99 -17.07 -4.88
N MET A 180 -3.39 -16.87 -6.06
CA MET A 180 -3.96 -17.29 -7.35
C MET A 180 -4.20 -18.79 -7.47
N VAL A 181 -3.27 -19.60 -6.98
CA VAL A 181 -3.41 -21.05 -7.00
C VAL A 181 -4.50 -21.49 -6.01
N THR A 182 -4.65 -20.79 -4.88
CA THR A 182 -5.66 -21.11 -3.85
C THR A 182 -7.04 -20.47 -4.07
N PHE A 183 -7.23 -19.63 -5.10
CA PHE A 183 -8.49 -18.91 -5.37
C PHE A 183 -9.72 -19.78 -5.58
N ALA A 184 -9.59 -21.08 -5.83
CA ALA A 184 -10.73 -21.96 -6.11
C ALA A 184 -11.70 -22.17 -4.91
N ARG A 185 -11.52 -21.49 -3.76
CA ARG A 185 -12.23 -21.84 -2.52
C ARG A 185 -12.81 -20.68 -1.68
N ASP A 186 -12.52 -19.41 -1.95
CA ASP A 186 -12.95 -18.30 -1.06
C ASP A 186 -13.02 -16.90 -1.75
N ASP A 187 -14.22 -16.32 -1.81
CA ASP A 187 -14.50 -14.98 -2.37
C ASP A 187 -13.77 -13.84 -1.62
N ARG A 188 -13.45 -14.01 -0.33
CA ARG A 188 -12.78 -12.95 0.45
C ARG A 188 -11.35 -12.69 -0.02
N ARG A 189 -10.65 -13.73 -0.48
CA ARG A 189 -9.28 -13.60 -1.00
C ARG A 189 -9.23 -12.78 -2.29
N HIS A 190 -10.33 -12.78 -3.05
CA HIS A 190 -10.42 -12.03 -4.30
C HIS A 190 -10.35 -10.51 -4.07
N THR A 191 -10.89 -10.01 -2.94
CA THR A 191 -10.83 -8.59 -2.56
C THR A 191 -9.41 -8.15 -2.22
N MET A 192 -8.66 -8.98 -1.48
CA MET A 192 -7.27 -8.67 -1.10
C MET A 192 -6.33 -8.64 -2.30
N TRP A 193 -6.63 -9.45 -3.33
CA TRP A 193 -5.85 -9.53 -4.55
C TRP A 193 -5.66 -8.16 -5.23
N TYR A 194 -6.74 -7.41 -5.41
CA TYR A 194 -6.68 -6.10 -6.08
C TYR A 194 -5.91 -5.06 -5.27
N LEU A 195 -6.02 -5.11 -3.94
CA LEU A 195 -5.26 -4.23 -3.06
C LEU A 195 -3.76 -4.58 -3.09
N GLN A 196 -3.42 -5.87 -2.99
CA GLN A 196 -2.05 -6.36 -3.10
C GLN A 196 -1.45 -6.06 -4.48
N HIS A 197 -2.27 -6.12 -5.54
CA HIS A 197 -1.85 -5.75 -6.89
C HIS A 197 -1.45 -4.27 -6.97
N THR A 198 -2.22 -3.35 -6.38
CA THR A 198 -1.85 -1.93 -6.31
C THR A 198 -0.57 -1.70 -5.50
N LEU A 199 -0.41 -2.39 -4.36
CA LEU A 199 0.83 -2.33 -3.56
C LEU A 199 2.04 -2.90 -4.33
N LEU A 200 1.84 -3.93 -5.16
CA LEU A 200 2.86 -4.45 -6.07
C LEU A 200 3.29 -3.39 -7.09
N LEU A 201 2.33 -2.68 -7.71
CA LEU A 201 2.65 -1.61 -8.67
C LEU A 201 3.42 -0.46 -8.00
N LEU A 202 3.06 -0.08 -6.77
CA LEU A 202 3.80 0.92 -6.00
C LEU A 202 5.22 0.46 -5.65
N THR A 203 5.38 -0.82 -5.28
CA THR A 203 6.70 -1.41 -4.98
C THR A 203 7.57 -1.46 -6.23
N LEU A 204 7.00 -1.80 -7.38
CA LEU A 204 7.74 -1.82 -8.63
C LEU A 204 8.02 -0.41 -9.16
N ALA A 205 7.14 0.57 -8.95
CA ALA A 205 7.46 1.98 -9.18
C ALA A 205 8.67 2.42 -8.35
N MET A 206 8.72 2.06 -7.06
CA MET A 206 9.90 2.30 -6.21
C MET A 206 11.16 1.64 -6.73
N PHE A 207 11.06 0.36 -7.13
CA PHE A 207 12.21 -0.36 -7.69
C PHE A 207 12.71 0.30 -8.98
N ILE A 208 11.81 0.72 -9.88
CA ILE A 208 12.16 1.44 -11.11
C ILE A 208 12.87 2.76 -10.81
N LEU A 209 12.39 3.53 -9.82
CA LEU A 209 13.04 4.77 -9.39
C LEU A 209 14.44 4.52 -8.81
N SER A 210 14.66 3.35 -8.21
CA SER A 210 15.94 2.97 -7.57
C SER A 210 16.89 2.22 -8.54
N LEU A 211 16.48 1.99 -9.80
CA LEU A 211 17.31 1.29 -10.80
C LEU A 211 18.70 1.92 -11.02
N PRO A 212 18.87 3.25 -11.08
CA PRO A 212 20.18 3.85 -11.25
C PRO A 212 21.16 3.43 -10.14
N GLU A 213 20.70 3.47 -8.88
CA GLU A 213 21.47 3.05 -7.71
C GLU A 213 21.85 1.57 -7.80
N PHE A 214 20.87 0.72 -8.12
CA PHE A 214 21.10 -0.71 -8.31
C PHE A 214 22.17 -1.01 -9.37
N ILE A 215 22.09 -0.33 -10.52
CA ILE A 215 23.07 -0.48 -11.62
C ILE A 215 24.46 -0.01 -11.18
N THR A 216 24.54 1.13 -10.49
CA THR A 216 25.83 1.65 -9.99
C THR A 216 26.46 0.72 -8.95
N TRP A 217 25.66 0.16 -8.05
CA TRP A 217 26.12 -0.80 -7.06
C TRP A 217 26.61 -2.09 -7.72
N ILE A 218 25.86 -2.67 -8.67
CA ILE A 218 26.30 -3.88 -9.40
C ILE A 218 27.64 -3.66 -10.10
N LYS A 219 27.80 -2.53 -10.80
CA LYS A 219 29.04 -2.22 -11.53
C LYS A 219 30.24 -2.07 -10.59
N ASN A 220 30.02 -1.55 -9.39
CA ASN A 220 31.08 -1.25 -8.43
C ASN A 220 31.20 -2.29 -7.30
N TYR A 221 30.44 -3.39 -7.35
CA TYR A 221 30.34 -4.37 -6.26
C TYR A 221 31.69 -4.95 -5.83
N ARG A 222 32.64 -5.06 -6.77
CA ARG A 222 34.01 -5.53 -6.50
C ARG A 222 34.79 -4.59 -5.59
N PHE A 223 34.53 -3.29 -5.67
CA PHE A 223 35.27 -2.25 -4.96
C PHE A 223 34.53 -1.76 -3.71
N ILE A 224 33.21 -1.59 -3.83
CA ILE A 224 32.35 -1.04 -2.79
C ILE A 224 31.23 -2.04 -2.52
N LYS A 225 31.28 -2.68 -1.35
CA LYS A 225 30.26 -3.66 -0.93
C LYS A 225 28.94 -2.98 -0.53
N THR A 226 29.04 -1.80 0.06
CA THR A 226 27.92 -1.06 0.64
C THR A 226 27.84 0.31 -0.01
N LEU A 227 26.70 0.64 -0.63
CA LEU A 227 26.55 1.93 -1.31
C LEU A 227 26.30 3.02 -0.25
N ASP A 228 27.27 3.88 0.00
CA ASP A 228 27.09 5.00 0.93
C ASP A 228 26.10 6.03 0.36
N LEU A 229 25.26 6.60 1.23
CA LEU A 229 24.22 7.59 0.88
C LEU A 229 23.17 7.09 -0.15
N ASP A 230 22.77 5.83 -0.06
CA ASP A 230 21.68 5.25 -0.86
C ASP A 230 20.31 5.80 -0.39
N PRO A 231 19.59 6.60 -1.22
CA PRO A 231 18.29 7.16 -0.86
C PRO A 231 17.17 6.10 -0.82
N SER A 232 17.37 4.91 -1.43
CA SER A 232 16.42 3.79 -1.36
C SER A 232 16.61 2.91 -0.11
N ARG A 233 17.72 3.04 0.63
CA ARG A 233 18.04 2.21 1.80
C ARG A 233 17.00 2.26 2.90
N TYR A 234 16.61 3.45 3.36
CA TYR A 234 15.58 3.58 4.39
C TYR A 234 14.18 3.25 3.86
N PRO A 235 13.76 3.76 2.68
CA PRO A 235 12.51 3.38 2.05
C PRO A 235 12.28 1.87 1.92
N SER A 236 13.31 1.10 1.53
CA SER A 236 13.18 -0.35 1.35
C SER A 236 12.86 -1.06 2.66
N ILE A 237 13.53 -0.68 3.75
CA ILE A 237 13.31 -1.22 5.09
C ILE A 237 11.90 -0.87 5.57
N VAL A 238 11.48 0.37 5.38
CA VAL A 238 10.14 0.84 5.76
C VAL A 238 9.05 0.08 4.99
N ILE A 239 9.21 -0.13 3.69
CA ILE A 239 8.25 -0.90 2.88
C ILE A 239 8.22 -2.36 3.34
N ALA A 240 9.38 -3.00 3.53
CA ALA A 240 9.45 -4.40 3.98
C ALA A 240 8.80 -4.60 5.36
N THR A 241 9.08 -3.72 6.32
CA THR A 241 8.49 -3.76 7.67
C THR A 241 6.99 -3.45 7.66
N SER A 242 6.54 -2.51 6.82
CA SER A 242 5.12 -2.22 6.67
C SER A 242 4.35 -3.41 6.08
N LEU A 243 4.93 -4.08 5.08
CA LEU A 243 4.32 -5.28 4.47
C LEU A 243 4.23 -6.45 5.45
N MET A 244 5.21 -6.57 6.36
CA MET A 244 5.13 -7.51 7.48
C MET A 244 3.86 -7.28 8.31
N LEU A 245 3.56 -6.03 8.66
CA LEU A 245 2.35 -5.69 9.42
C LEU A 245 1.08 -5.93 8.60
N VAL A 246 1.06 -5.53 7.33
CA VAL A 246 -0.08 -5.74 6.43
C VAL A 246 -0.42 -7.23 6.28
N ARG A 247 0.60 -8.09 6.15
CA ARG A 247 0.40 -9.55 6.04
C ARG A 247 -0.11 -10.18 7.32
N PHE A 248 0.36 -9.71 8.49
CA PHE A 248 -0.19 -10.15 9.77
C PHE A 248 -1.64 -9.72 9.95
N SER A 249 -2.06 -8.65 9.26
CA SER A 249 -3.31 -7.98 9.53
C SER A 249 -4.53 -8.50 8.75
N THR A 250 -4.46 -9.69 8.16
CA THR A 250 -5.44 -10.16 7.17
C THR A 250 -6.80 -10.64 7.72
N ASP A 251 -7.09 -10.47 9.02
CA ASP A 251 -8.41 -10.77 9.59
C ASP A 251 -9.28 -9.49 9.61
N TYR A 252 -10.22 -9.42 8.67
CA TYR A 252 -10.93 -8.20 8.24
C TYR A 252 -12.42 -8.16 8.62
N GLU A 253 -12.75 -7.92 9.89
CA GLU A 253 -14.14 -7.62 10.28
C GLU A 253 -14.41 -6.16 10.65
N ASN A 254 -13.38 -5.31 10.77
CA ASN A 254 -13.55 -3.96 11.33
C ASN A 254 -13.37 -2.83 10.30
N TRP A 255 -14.51 -2.37 9.81
CA TRP A 255 -14.68 -1.31 8.81
C TRP A 255 -14.53 0.13 9.34
N TYR A 256 -14.61 0.33 10.66
CA TYR A 256 -14.73 1.66 11.27
C TYR A 256 -13.49 2.56 11.13
N LEU A 257 -12.29 1.99 11.07
CA LEU A 257 -11.04 2.75 10.90
C LEU A 257 -10.73 3.09 9.43
N SER A 258 -11.55 2.60 8.50
CA SER A 258 -11.23 2.62 7.08
C SER A 258 -11.63 3.94 6.39
N TYR A 259 -12.41 4.82 7.04
CA TYR A 259 -12.63 6.19 6.56
C TYR A 259 -11.36 7.06 6.67
N ALA A 260 -10.60 6.93 7.78
CA ALA A 260 -9.31 7.59 7.95
C ALA A 260 -8.26 7.07 6.94
N ASN A 261 -8.39 5.82 6.50
CA ASN A 261 -7.53 5.23 5.46
C ASN A 261 -7.69 5.87 4.08
N SER A 262 -8.86 6.41 3.75
CA SER A 262 -9.10 6.96 2.42
C SER A 262 -8.57 8.38 2.25
N PHE A 263 -8.49 9.19 3.31
CA PHE A 263 -8.09 10.60 3.17
C PHE A 263 -6.58 10.77 2.92
N SER A 264 -5.75 9.97 3.60
CA SER A 264 -4.28 10.11 3.53
C SER A 264 -3.69 9.91 2.13
N PRO A 265 -4.07 8.88 1.33
CA PRO A 265 -3.52 8.72 -0.01
C PRO A 265 -3.89 9.85 -0.96
N VAL A 266 -4.99 10.58 -0.75
CA VAL A 266 -5.33 11.77 -1.55
C VAL A 266 -4.37 12.92 -1.26
N VAL A 267 -4.10 13.17 0.02
CA VAL A 267 -3.12 14.19 0.44
C VAL A 267 -1.73 13.85 -0.11
N LEU A 268 -1.34 12.57 -0.03
CA LEU A 268 -0.08 12.08 -0.57
C LEU A 268 -0.05 12.12 -2.11
N ALA A 269 -1.18 11.94 -2.79
CA ALA A 269 -1.28 12.09 -4.25
C ALA A 269 -1.02 13.54 -4.68
N VAL A 270 -1.63 14.50 -3.96
CA VAL A 270 -1.38 15.92 -4.20
C VAL A 270 0.08 16.28 -3.89
N ALA A 271 0.62 15.80 -2.76
CA ALA A 271 2.02 16.03 -2.40
C ALA A 271 3.00 15.44 -3.42
N ALA A 272 2.71 14.27 -3.97
CA ALA A 272 3.54 13.64 -5.01
C ALA A 272 3.64 14.52 -6.26
N ILE A 273 2.55 15.18 -6.67
CA ILE A 273 2.56 16.07 -7.84
C ILE A 273 3.20 17.42 -7.51
N LEU A 274 2.90 18.00 -6.35
CA LEU A 274 3.43 19.32 -5.98
C LEU A 274 4.95 19.32 -5.71
N TYR A 275 5.46 18.24 -5.12
CA TYR A 275 6.85 18.17 -4.64
C TYR A 275 7.72 17.13 -5.34
N GLY A 276 7.14 16.24 -6.15
CA GLY A 276 7.88 15.14 -6.79
C GLY A 276 8.11 15.30 -8.29
N THR A 277 7.72 16.42 -8.89
CA THR A 277 7.82 16.61 -10.36
C THR A 277 9.25 16.94 -10.78
N VAL A 278 9.94 17.80 -10.05
CA VAL A 278 11.35 18.16 -10.30
C VAL A 278 12.28 17.28 -9.45
N ASN A 279 11.91 17.03 -8.20
CA ASN A 279 12.73 16.31 -7.23
C ASN A 279 12.26 14.86 -7.05
N ILE A 280 12.57 14.00 -8.02
CA ILE A 280 12.14 12.59 -8.07
C ILE A 280 12.48 11.83 -6.78
N TRP A 281 13.60 12.14 -6.12
CA TRP A 281 14.00 11.50 -4.87
C TRP A 281 12.98 11.71 -3.73
N ARG A 282 12.15 12.76 -3.76
CA ARG A 282 11.09 12.94 -2.74
C ARG A 282 9.99 11.88 -2.89
N LEU A 283 9.79 11.35 -4.10
CA LEU A 283 8.86 10.26 -4.34
C LEU A 283 9.31 8.97 -3.62
N THR A 284 10.63 8.76 -3.46
CA THR A 284 11.15 7.59 -2.75
C THR A 284 10.85 7.64 -1.25
N VAL A 285 10.55 8.82 -0.70
CA VAL A 285 10.07 9.01 0.67
C VAL A 285 8.55 8.92 0.75
N LEU A 286 7.83 9.52 -0.20
CA LEU A 286 6.36 9.53 -0.20
C LEU A 286 5.75 8.14 -0.33
N ILE A 287 6.31 7.26 -1.17
CA ILE A 287 5.74 5.92 -1.35
C ILE A 287 5.76 5.10 -0.04
N PRO A 288 6.89 4.95 0.69
CA PRO A 288 6.91 4.28 1.99
C PRO A 288 5.91 4.85 3.01
N THR A 289 5.64 6.16 3.01
CA THR A 289 4.67 6.74 3.95
C THR A 289 3.25 6.20 3.76
N VAL A 290 2.85 5.91 2.52
CA VAL A 290 1.57 5.24 2.24
C VAL A 290 1.55 3.83 2.82
N PHE A 291 2.66 3.08 2.70
CA PHE A 291 2.76 1.74 3.28
C PHE A 291 2.65 1.77 4.80
N VAL A 292 3.37 2.69 5.46
CA VAL A 292 3.29 2.87 6.92
C VAL A 292 1.87 3.25 7.33
N TRP A 293 1.22 4.14 6.60
CA TRP A 293 -0.15 4.54 6.90
C TRP A 293 -1.11 3.36 6.83
N VAL A 294 -1.10 2.64 5.70
CA VAL A 294 -1.94 1.44 5.50
C VAL A 294 -1.66 0.40 6.60
N ALA A 295 -0.39 0.12 6.89
CA ALA A 295 0.02 -0.81 7.93
C ALA A 295 -0.44 -0.39 9.33
N SER A 296 -0.30 0.90 9.66
CA SER A 296 -0.65 1.45 10.98
C SER A 296 -2.15 1.35 11.24
N VAL A 297 -2.96 1.75 10.27
CA VAL A 297 -4.42 1.72 10.42
C VAL A 297 -4.94 0.29 10.45
N GLN A 298 -4.37 -0.62 9.64
CA GLN A 298 -4.69 -2.04 9.71
C GLN A 298 -4.35 -2.64 11.08
N SER A 299 -3.16 -2.35 11.60
CA SER A 299 -2.72 -2.80 12.93
C SER A 299 -3.65 -2.28 14.04
N LEU A 300 -4.05 -1.01 13.99
CA LEU A 300 -5.03 -0.43 14.91
C LEU A 300 -6.40 -1.12 14.82
N GLY A 301 -6.84 -1.46 13.60
CA GLY A 301 -8.07 -2.21 13.36
C GLY A 301 -8.14 -3.52 14.11
N ILE A 302 -7.03 -4.26 14.14
CA ILE A 302 -6.92 -5.53 14.85
C ILE A 302 -6.90 -5.35 16.36
N LEU A 303 -6.14 -4.36 16.86
CA LEU A 303 -6.09 -4.10 18.29
C LEU A 303 -7.48 -3.77 18.84
N LEU A 304 -8.24 -2.92 18.14
CA LEU A 304 -9.62 -2.62 18.50
C LEU A 304 -10.55 -3.82 18.37
N HIS A 305 -10.35 -4.68 17.35
CA HIS A 305 -11.12 -5.92 17.21
C HIS A 305 -10.94 -6.84 18.42
N ARG A 306 -9.67 -7.07 18.80
CA ARG A 306 -9.32 -7.91 19.95
C ARG A 306 -9.94 -7.37 21.23
N GLN A 307 -9.95 -6.06 21.40
CA GLN A 307 -10.59 -5.40 22.54
C GLN A 307 -12.10 -5.64 22.55
N LYS A 308 -12.80 -5.39 21.44
CA LYS A 308 -14.26 -5.61 21.34
C LYS A 308 -14.66 -7.07 21.55
N HIS A 309 -13.90 -8.01 21.00
CA HIS A 309 -14.13 -9.44 21.18
C HIS A 309 -13.95 -9.85 22.65
N SER A 310 -12.90 -9.32 23.30
CA SER A 310 -12.66 -9.48 24.74
C SER A 310 -13.86 -9.00 25.55
N ASP A 311 -14.35 -7.78 25.28
CA ASP A 311 -15.50 -7.19 25.99
C ASP A 311 -16.79 -8.02 25.81
N THR A 312 -16.99 -8.57 24.62
CA THR A 312 -18.15 -9.42 24.32
C THR A 312 -18.11 -10.73 25.12
N ILE A 313 -16.93 -11.37 25.20
CA ILE A 313 -16.72 -12.57 26.01
C ILE A 313 -16.95 -12.27 27.49
N TYR A 314 -16.42 -11.15 28.00
CA TYR A 314 -16.62 -10.75 29.39
C TYR A 314 -18.10 -10.50 29.71
N LYS A 315 -18.82 -9.82 28.81
CA LYS A 315 -20.26 -9.58 28.97
C LYS A 315 -21.05 -10.89 29.00
N GLN A 316 -20.80 -11.79 28.04
CA GLN A 316 -21.47 -13.09 27.98
C GLN A 316 -21.19 -13.94 29.24
N LYS A 317 -19.93 -13.97 29.69
CA LYS A 317 -19.56 -14.67 30.93
C LYS A 317 -20.24 -14.07 32.17
N SER A 318 -20.44 -12.75 32.22
CA SER A 318 -21.14 -12.08 33.31
C SER A 318 -22.64 -12.44 33.33
N GLU A 319 -23.29 -12.49 32.17
CA GLU A 319 -24.69 -12.86 32.02
C GLU A 319 -24.91 -14.33 32.40
N ASP A 320 -23.98 -15.23 32.04
CA ASP A 320 -23.99 -16.64 32.44
C ASP A 320 -23.82 -16.83 33.95
N LEU A 321 -23.02 -15.98 34.61
CA LEU A 321 -22.86 -16.00 36.07
C LEU A 321 -24.13 -15.52 36.78
N ILE A 322 -24.77 -14.47 36.28
CA ILE A 322 -26.02 -13.94 36.83
C ILE A 322 -27.15 -14.97 36.70
N SER A 323 -27.30 -15.60 35.52
CA SER A 323 -28.34 -16.60 35.28
C SER A 323 -28.19 -17.84 36.18
N LYS A 324 -26.96 -18.33 36.39
CA LYS A 324 -26.66 -19.44 37.32
C LYS A 324 -26.99 -19.09 38.77
N ASN A 325 -26.71 -17.86 39.21
CA ASN A 325 -27.02 -17.43 40.57
C ASN A 325 -28.53 -17.30 40.79
N LEU A 326 -29.28 -16.79 39.80
CA LEU A 326 -30.75 -16.72 39.86
C LEU A 326 -31.38 -18.12 39.95
N ALA A 327 -30.90 -19.08 39.15
CA ALA A 327 -31.38 -20.47 39.20
C ALA A 327 -31.10 -21.15 40.56
N ARG A 328 -29.93 -20.89 41.16
CA ARG A 328 -29.57 -21.42 42.48
C ARG A 328 -30.49 -20.86 43.58
N ASN A 329 -30.76 -19.55 43.55
CA ASN A 329 -31.65 -18.91 44.52
C ASN A 329 -33.09 -19.46 44.42
N HIS A 330 -33.61 -19.64 43.19
CA HIS A 330 -34.93 -20.23 42.98
C HIS A 330 -35.04 -21.67 43.55
N ASN A 331 -34.00 -22.49 43.36
CA ASN A 331 -33.98 -23.85 43.93
C ASN A 331 -33.92 -23.85 45.46
N SER A 332 -33.18 -22.90 46.06
CA SER A 332 -33.13 -22.78 47.53
C SER A 332 -34.47 -22.37 48.15
N LEU A 333 -35.21 -21.47 47.49
CA LEU A 333 -36.57 -21.08 47.88
C LEU A 333 -37.58 -22.23 47.74
N SER A 334 -37.49 -23.00 46.64
CA SER A 334 -38.31 -24.20 46.43
C SER A 334 -38.08 -25.27 47.50
N SER A 335 -36.82 -25.51 47.91
CA SER A 335 -36.52 -26.49 48.96
C SER A 335 -36.97 -26.06 50.36
N GLY A 336 -37.14 -24.77 50.63
CA GLY A 336 -37.59 -24.25 51.92
C GLY A 336 -39.12 -24.31 52.14
N ILE A 337 -39.91 -24.56 51.10
CA ILE A 337 -41.39 -24.58 51.17
C ILE A 337 -41.95 -26.00 51.39
N LYS A 338 -41.10 -27.02 51.52
CA LYS A 338 -41.54 -28.33 52.07
C LYS A 338 -41.64 -28.24 53.59
N VAL A 339 -42.72 -27.63 54.07
CA VAL A 339 -43.14 -27.68 55.48
C VAL A 339 -44.58 -28.22 55.50
N ASP A 340 -44.66 -29.42 56.09
CA ASP A 340 -45.79 -30.10 56.75
C ASP A 340 -47.17 -30.21 56.07
#